data_AF-A0A7C4FLZ3-F1
#
_entry.id   AF-A0A7C4FLZ3-F1
#
_cell.length_a   1.000
_cell.length_b   1.000
_cell.length_c   1.000
_cell.angle_alpha   90.00
_cell.angle_beta   90.00
_cell.angle_gamma   90.00
#
_symmetry.space_group_name_H-M   'P 1'
#
loop_
_entity.id
_entity.type
_entity.pdbx_description
1 polymer ?
#
loop_
_entity_poly.entity_id
_entity_poly.type
_entity_poly.pdbx_seq_one_letter_code
_entity_poly.pdbx_strand_id
1 'polypeptide(L)'
;MDQQVAVDIGARTIKAVEGSRIPAGLTIRRTAVAHNPVPDFRSSILEEQRHRALSLFLTDLRKTAGVQAEEAVYTAADSDVIIHYFDIAEMPQEKRERDAGGLGRIQNC
;
A
#
# COMPACT_ATOMS: atom_id res chain seq x y z
N MET A 1 22.69 3.20 9.36
CA MET A 1 22.16 3.34 7.99
C MET A 1 20.72 2.89 8.04
N ASP A 2 19.79 3.79 7.81
CA ASP A 2 18.36 3.46 7.84
C ASP A 2 18.05 2.51 6.69
N GLN A 3 17.48 1.37 7.05
CA GLN A 3 17.01 0.38 6.10
C GLN A 3 15.57 0.71 5.77
N GLN A 4 15.24 0.69 4.48
CA GLN A 4 13.89 0.90 4.01
C GLN A 4 13.41 -0.34 3.29
N VAL A 5 12.15 -0.66 3.51
CA VAL A 5 11.46 -1.75 2.84
C VAL A 5 10.37 -1.15 1.97
N ALA A 6 10.38 -1.52 0.70
CA ALA A 6 9.32 -1.20 -0.24
C ALA A 6 8.56 -2.48 -0.59
N VAL A 7 7.23 -2.44 -0.55
CA VAL A 7 6.36 -3.56 -0.90
C VAL A 7 5.37 -3.14 -1.98
N ASP A 8 5.41 -3.84 -3.11
CA ASP A 8 4.47 -3.71 -4.23
C ASP A 8 3.43 -4.83 -4.13
N ILE A 9 2.16 -4.48 -3.85
CA ILE A 9 1.04 -5.43 -3.75
C ILE A 9 0.27 -5.43 -5.07
N GLY A 10 0.73 -6.24 -6.02
CA GLY A 10 0.05 -6.42 -7.30
C GLY A 10 -1.04 -7.49 -7.22
N ALA A 11 -2.00 -7.45 -8.17
CA ALA A 11 -3.12 -8.40 -8.22
C ALA A 11 -2.71 -9.88 -8.27
N ARG A 12 -1.55 -10.21 -8.86
CA ARG A 12 -1.06 -11.61 -8.96
C ARG A 12 0.15 -11.90 -8.09
N THR A 13 0.96 -10.89 -7.82
CA THR A 13 2.25 -11.05 -7.15
C THR A 13 2.49 -9.92 -6.18
N ILE A 14 3.04 -10.26 -5.02
CA ILE A 14 3.56 -9.33 -4.05
C ILE A 14 5.08 -9.34 -4.15
N LYS A 15 5.69 -8.16 -4.25
CA LYS A 15 7.15 -7.99 -4.30
C LYS A 15 7.60 -7.16 -3.13
N ALA A 16 8.70 -7.54 -2.49
CA ALA A 16 9.32 -6.77 -1.42
C ALA A 16 10.80 -6.56 -1.71
N VAL A 17 11.30 -5.37 -1.42
CA VAL A 17 12.72 -5.01 -1.56
C VAL A 17 13.16 -4.29 -0.30
N GLU A 18 14.25 -4.76 0.30
CA GLU A 18 14.91 -4.10 1.43
C GLU A 18 16.27 -3.58 0.97
N GLY A 19 16.50 -2.30 1.21
CA GLY A 19 17.73 -1.63 0.82
C GLY A 19 18.05 -0.43 1.70
N SER A 20 19.17 0.20 1.39
CA SER A 20 19.60 1.43 2.05
C SER A 20 20.27 2.34 1.04
N ARG A 21 20.06 3.65 1.20
CA ARG A 21 20.78 4.63 0.41
C ARG A 21 22.22 4.75 0.91
N ILE A 22 23.16 4.77 -0.03
CA ILE A 22 24.58 5.03 0.22
C ILE A 22 25.03 6.22 -0.65
N PRO A 23 26.17 6.87 -0.35
CA PRO A 23 26.64 8.01 -1.15
C PRO A 23 26.79 7.71 -2.65
N ALA A 24 27.14 6.47 -3.01
CA ALA A 24 27.29 6.01 -4.38
C ALA A 24 25.98 5.55 -5.06
N GLY A 25 24.84 5.56 -4.36
CA GLY A 25 23.55 5.12 -4.90
C GLY A 25 22.69 4.32 -3.92
N LEU A 26 22.18 3.18 -4.36
CA LEU A 26 21.30 2.30 -3.59
C LEU A 26 21.94 0.91 -3.47
N THR A 27 21.97 0.37 -2.25
CA THR A 27 22.35 -1.02 -2.01
C THR A 27 21.10 -1.82 -1.68
N ILE A 28 20.83 -2.86 -2.48
CA ILE A 28 19.78 -3.84 -2.20
C ILE A 28 20.37 -4.95 -1.36
N ARG A 29 19.72 -5.26 -0.23
CA ARG A 29 20.15 -6.35 0.66
C ARG A 29 19.29 -7.59 0.46
N ARG A 30 17.98 -7.41 0.31
CA ARG A 30 17.02 -8.52 0.21
C ARG A 30 15.92 -8.21 -0.80
N THR A 31 15.45 -9.26 -1.47
CA THR A 31 14.32 -9.21 -2.40
C THR A 31 13.45 -10.43 -2.17
N ALA A 32 12.14 -10.25 -2.25
CA ALA A 32 11.19 -11.34 -2.22
C ALA A 32 10.10 -11.13 -3.27
N VAL A 33 9.66 -12.23 -3.88
CA VAL A 33 8.53 -12.27 -4.80
C VAL A 33 7.69 -13.46 -4.41
N ALA A 34 6.38 -13.24 -4.26
CA ALA A 34 5.44 -14.29 -3.92
C ALA A 34 4.11 -14.11 -4.64
N HIS A 35 3.34 -15.18 -4.79
CA HIS A 35 2.00 -15.09 -5.36
C HIS A 35 1.08 -14.36 -4.39
N ASN A 36 0.24 -13.45 -4.89
CA ASN A 36 -0.74 -12.75 -4.06
C ASN A 36 -1.84 -13.75 -3.66
N PRO A 37 -2.04 -14.02 -2.35
CA PRO A 37 -3.08 -14.94 -1.88
C PRO A 37 -4.50 -14.37 -2.03
N VAL A 38 -4.63 -13.07 -2.31
CA VAL A 38 -5.91 -12.37 -2.48
C VAL A 38 -5.88 -11.59 -3.80
N PRO A 39 -5.97 -12.29 -4.96
CA PRO A 39 -6.21 -11.62 -6.23
C PRO A 39 -7.60 -10.98 -6.19
N ASP A 40 -7.72 -9.73 -6.63
CA ASP A 40 -8.96 -8.94 -6.69
C ASP A 40 -9.54 -8.51 -5.33
N PHE A 41 -8.84 -7.56 -4.70
CA PHE A 41 -9.24 -6.94 -3.43
C PHE A 41 -10.59 -6.19 -3.50
N ARG A 42 -11.11 -5.92 -4.70
CA ARG A 42 -12.25 -5.04 -4.99
C ARG A 42 -13.66 -5.62 -4.77
N SER A 43 -13.83 -6.92 -4.55
CA SER A 43 -15.17 -7.50 -4.40
C SER A 43 -15.63 -7.53 -2.93
N SER A 44 -16.68 -6.77 -2.64
CA SER A 44 -17.28 -6.42 -1.34
C SER A 44 -17.75 -7.58 -0.43
N ILE A 45 -17.96 -7.26 0.86
CA ILE A 45 -18.66 -7.99 1.94
C ILE A 45 -17.84 -9.01 2.78
N LEU A 46 -16.68 -9.49 2.34
CA LEU A 46 -15.81 -10.41 3.11
C LEU A 46 -14.44 -9.81 3.47
N GLU A 47 -14.39 -8.49 3.69
CA GLU A 47 -13.14 -7.71 3.88
C GLU A 47 -12.28 -8.22 5.03
N GLU A 48 -12.85 -8.54 6.19
CA GLU A 48 -12.06 -8.86 7.39
C GLU A 48 -11.22 -10.14 7.24
N GLN A 49 -11.79 -11.19 6.65
CA GLN A 49 -11.06 -12.44 6.41
C GLN A 49 -9.95 -12.26 5.37
N ARG A 50 -10.20 -11.45 4.33
CA ARG A 50 -9.20 -11.13 3.30
C ARG A 50 -8.07 -10.25 3.85
N HIS A 51 -8.40 -9.27 4.69
CA HIS A 51 -7.41 -8.42 5.38
C HIS A 51 -6.54 -9.26 6.32
N ARG A 52 -7.16 -10.18 7.07
CA ARG A 52 -6.42 -11.11 7.95
C ARG A 52 -5.53 -12.04 7.14
N ALA A 53 -6.00 -12.60 6.03
CA ALA A 53 -5.21 -13.47 5.16
C ALA A 53 -4.00 -12.74 4.58
N LEU A 54 -4.19 -11.51 4.08
CA LEU A 54 -3.10 -10.68 3.57
C LEU A 54 -2.11 -10.29 4.68
N SER A 55 -2.60 -9.93 5.88
CA SER A 55 -1.74 -9.58 7.02
C SER A 55 -0.88 -10.76 7.47
N LEU A 56 -1.47 -11.95 7.59
CA LEU A 56 -0.74 -13.19 7.92
C LEU A 56 0.31 -13.49 6.85
N PHE A 57 -0.08 -13.41 5.58
CA PHE A 57 0.84 -13.63 4.47
C PHE A 57 2.02 -12.66 4.46
N LEU A 58 1.78 -11.35 4.62
CA LEU A 58 2.84 -10.35 4.66
C LEU A 58 3.77 -10.54 5.87
N THR A 59 3.19 -10.96 7.01
CA THR A 59 3.97 -11.30 8.21
C THR A 59 4.91 -12.46 7.96
N ASP A 60 4.43 -13.52 7.32
CA ASP A 60 5.24 -14.69 7.01
C ASP A 60 6.25 -14.39 5.89
N LEU A 61 5.85 -13.65 4.85
CA LEU A 61 6.75 -13.16 3.80
C LEU A 61 7.92 -12.37 4.41
N ARG A 62 7.65 -11.49 5.38
CA ARG A 62 8.68 -10.73 6.10
C ARG A 62 9.69 -11.67 6.79
N LYS A 63 9.20 -12.68 7.50
CA LYS A 63 10.03 -13.67 8.20
C LYS A 63 10.86 -14.49 7.22
N THR A 64 10.24 -15.04 6.17
CA THR A 64 10.91 -15.89 5.18
C THR A 64 11.92 -15.10 4.35
N ALA A 65 11.60 -13.85 4.01
CA ALA A 65 12.53 -12.95 3.32
C ALA A 65 13.63 -12.42 4.24
N GLY A 66 13.57 -12.68 5.56
CA GLY A 66 14.53 -12.21 6.54
C GLY A 66 14.54 -10.70 6.76
N VAL A 67 13.52 -9.99 6.29
CA VAL A 67 13.39 -8.52 6.39
C VAL A 67 13.31 -8.11 7.86
N GLN A 68 14.16 -7.15 8.26
CA GLN A 68 14.31 -6.75 9.66
C GLN A 68 13.69 -5.38 9.97
N ALA A 69 13.32 -4.60 8.95
CA ALA A 69 12.72 -3.29 9.18
C ALA A 69 11.30 -3.42 9.79
N GLU A 70 11.00 -2.53 10.74
CA GLU A 70 9.70 -2.42 11.39
C GLU A 70 8.70 -1.59 10.56
N GLU A 71 9.22 -0.70 9.71
CA GLU A 71 8.43 0.16 8.81
C GLU A 71 8.66 -0.24 7.35
N ALA A 72 7.59 -0.16 6.56
CA ALA A 72 7.66 -0.35 5.11
C ALA A 72 6.73 0.63 4.40
N VAL A 73 7.11 1.01 3.18
CA VAL A 73 6.29 1.78 2.25
C VAL A 73 5.60 0.79 1.32
N TYR A 74 4.29 0.94 1.16
CA TYR A 74 3.47 0.06 0.33
C TYR A 74 2.87 0.83 -0.84
N THR A 75 2.79 0.19 -2.00
CA THR A 75 2.00 0.68 -3.13
C THR A 75 0.80 -0.24 -3.35
N ALA A 76 -0.38 0.35 -3.50
CA ALA A 76 -1.57 -0.34 -3.96
C ALA A 76 -1.61 -0.30 -5.49
N ALA A 77 -2.23 -1.30 -6.11
CA ALA A 77 -2.39 -1.32 -7.56
C ALA A 77 -3.29 -0.16 -8.02
N ASP A 78 -2.96 0.48 -9.16
CA ASP A 78 -3.69 1.64 -9.72
C ASP A 78 -5.19 1.43 -9.80
N SER A 79 -5.60 0.20 -10.06
CA SER A 79 -6.99 -0.12 -10.28
C SER A 79 -7.79 -0.21 -8.95
N ASP A 80 -7.11 -0.27 -7.81
CA ASP A 80 -7.70 -0.20 -6.47
C ASP A 80 -7.77 1.25 -5.91
N VAL A 81 -7.27 2.23 -6.66
CA VAL A 81 -7.25 3.66 -6.28
C VAL A 81 -7.98 4.49 -7.32
N ILE A 82 -9.02 5.22 -6.91
CA ILE A 82 -9.67 6.18 -7.79
C ILE A 82 -8.95 7.53 -7.64
N ILE A 83 -8.22 7.94 -8.68
CA ILE A 83 -7.61 9.27 -8.75
C ILE A 83 -8.50 10.19 -9.58
N HIS A 84 -9.15 11.14 -8.92
CA HIS A 84 -9.89 12.22 -9.57
C HIS A 84 -9.33 13.58 -9.15
N TYR A 85 -9.15 14.46 -10.13
CA TYR A 85 -8.77 15.84 -9.90
C TYR A 85 -10.02 16.70 -9.84
N PHE A 86 -10.13 17.53 -8.80
CA PHE A 86 -11.20 18.51 -8.63
C PHE A 86 -10.59 19.90 -8.55
N ASP A 87 -11.20 20.87 -9.22
CA ASP A 87 -10.87 22.29 -9.00
C ASP A 87 -11.53 22.74 -7.70
N ILE A 88 -10.72 22.90 -6.65
CA ILE A 88 -11.16 23.35 -5.34
C ILE A 88 -10.75 24.82 -5.18
N ALA A 89 -11.69 25.67 -4.77
CA ALA A 89 -11.40 27.09 -4.48
C ALA A 89 -10.25 27.21 -3.45
N GLU A 90 -9.38 28.21 -3.61
CA GLU A 90 -8.28 28.44 -2.66
C GLU A 90 -8.85 28.73 -1.26
N MET A 91 -8.51 27.86 -0.32
CA MET A 91 -8.90 27.97 1.08
C MET A 91 -7.90 27.24 1.99
N PRO A 92 -7.90 27.52 3.30
CA PRO A 92 -7.01 26.86 4.25
C PRO A 92 -7.12 25.33 4.21
N GLN A 93 -6.00 24.63 4.36
CA GLN A 93 -5.92 23.16 4.25
C GLN A 93 -6.92 22.43 5.15
N GLU A 94 -7.03 22.83 6.41
CA GLU A 94 -7.97 22.25 7.38
C GLU A 94 -9.43 22.33 6.91
N LYS A 95 -9.77 23.43 6.20
CA LYS A 95 -11.11 23.63 5.63
C LYS A 95 -11.33 22.71 4.42
N ARG A 96 -10.30 22.54 3.58
CA ARG A 96 -10.34 21.61 2.43
C ARG A 96 -10.56 20.17 2.87
N GLU A 97 -9.84 19.72 3.90
CA GLU A 97 -9.92 18.34 4.39
C GLU A 97 -11.29 18.02 5.00
N ARG A 98 -11.86 18.96 5.78
CA ARG A 98 -13.21 18.80 6.34
C ARG A 98 -14.29 18.72 5.26
N ASP A 99 -14.22 19.59 4.25
CA ASP A 99 -15.24 19.68 3.22
C ASP A 99 -15.09 18.51 2.20
N ALA A 100 -13.88 18.02 1.93
CA ALA A 100 -13.62 16.81 1.13
C ALA A 100 -14.14 15.52 1.80
N GLY A 101 -14.05 15.43 3.14
CA GLY A 101 -14.64 14.31 3.91
C GLY A 101 -16.18 14.24 3.85
N GLY A 102 -16.86 15.31 3.42
CA GLY A 102 -18.31 15.37 3.24
C GLY A 102 -18.81 14.84 1.89
N LEU A 103 -17.94 14.69 0.89
CA LEU A 103 -18.30 14.25 -0.47
C LEU A 103 -18.59 12.74 -0.57
N GLY A 104 -18.42 11.98 0.53
CA GLY A 104 -18.82 10.57 0.63
C GLY A 104 -20.34 10.32 0.74
N ARG A 105 -21.16 11.38 0.69
CA ARG A 105 -22.63 11.29 0.60
C ARG A 105 -23.13 11.69 -0.78
N ILE A 106 -22.64 11.05 -1.84
CA ILE A 106 -23.39 10.99 -3.09
C ILE A 106 -24.51 9.97 -2.86
N GLN A 107 -25.70 10.48 -2.53
CA GLN A 107 -26.93 9.70 -2.53
C GLN A 107 -27.15 9.18 -3.95
N ASN A 108 -27.20 7.85 -4.10
CA ASN A 108 -27.74 7.20 -5.29
C ASN A 108 -29.13 7.78 -5.57
N CYS A 109 -29.27 8.52 -6.67
CA CYS A 109 -30.55 8.77 -7.32
C CYS A 109 -30.83 7.63 -8.29
#